data_AF-A0A017TDV6-F1
#
_entry.id   AF-A0A017TDV6-F1
#
_cell.length_a   1.000
_cell.length_b   1.000
_cell.length_c   1.000
_cell.angle_alpha   90.00
_cell.angle_beta   90.00
_cell.angle_gamma   90.00
#
_symmetry.space_group_name_H-M   'P 1'
#
loop_
_entity.id
_entity.type
_entity.pdbx_description
1 polymer ?
#
loop_
_entity_poly.entity_id
_entity_poly.type
_entity_poly.pdbx_seq_one_letter_code
_entity_poly.pdbx_strand_id
1 'polypeptide(L)'
;MPPEAGRMLLIDPRREDPLRFLQLDLVWPFWFHPRAQRNCLAFARAAYTIEVLKLNHRDTLLNARESAYRSYRAHLTEYLEARDKRAATDHLQQLVDAFQRMNQRTVWHEMQRQQGQIAELRALFERAPEALSW
;
A
#
# COMPACT_ATOMS: atom_id res chain seq x y z
N MET A 1 -22.13 19.00 33.31
CA MET A 1 -21.36 17.74 33.31
C MET A 1 -20.24 17.88 32.29
N PRO A 2 -18.96 17.69 32.63
CA PRO A 2 -17.93 17.58 31.60
C PRO A 2 -18.18 16.30 30.77
N PRO A 3 -17.81 16.28 29.48
CA PRO A 3 -17.93 15.07 28.66
C PRO A 3 -17.10 13.94 29.30
N GLU A 4 -17.61 12.71 29.23
CA GLU A 4 -16.84 11.53 29.62
C GLU A 4 -15.52 11.51 28.82
N ALA A 5 -14.40 11.20 29.48
CA ALA A 5 -13.11 11.13 28.83
C ALA A 5 -13.09 9.95 27.84
N GLY A 6 -13.49 10.23 26.59
CA GLY A 6 -13.46 9.26 25.51
C GLY A 6 -12.03 8.87 25.16
N ARG A 7 -11.77 7.57 25.04
CA ARG A 7 -10.48 7.09 24.51
C ARG A 7 -10.42 7.40 23.01
N MET A 8 -9.41 8.13 22.56
CA MET A 8 -9.24 8.45 21.14
C MET A 8 -9.08 7.16 20.34
N LEU A 9 -10.05 6.85 19.46
CA LEU A 9 -10.02 5.64 18.62
C LEU A 9 -9.59 5.92 17.18
N LEU A 10 -9.79 7.14 16.69
CA LEU A 10 -9.33 7.55 15.37
C LEU A 10 -7.80 7.56 15.35
N ILE A 11 -7.20 6.86 14.39
CA ILE A 11 -5.77 6.88 14.16
C ILE A 11 -5.39 8.26 13.62
N ASP A 12 -4.42 8.93 14.24
CA ASP A 12 -3.90 10.21 13.75
C ASP A 12 -2.69 9.95 12.83
N PRO A 13 -2.85 10.03 11.49
CA PRO A 13 -1.76 9.76 10.56
C PRO A 13 -0.61 10.76 10.65
N ARG A 14 -0.76 11.89 11.37
CA ARG A 14 0.32 12.85 11.60
C ARG A 14 1.23 12.46 12.75
N ARG A 15 0.78 11.55 13.62
CA ARG A 15 1.47 11.15 14.85
C ARG A 15 1.77 9.66 14.90
N GLU A 16 0.98 8.86 14.21
CA GLU A 16 1.03 7.41 14.19
C GLU A 16 1.12 6.91 12.76
N ASP A 17 1.87 5.83 12.54
CA ASP A 17 1.88 5.12 11.26
C ASP A 17 0.59 4.31 11.09
N PRO A 18 -0.32 4.67 10.16
CA PRO A 18 -1.57 3.95 9.97
C PRO A 18 -1.38 2.50 9.52
N LEU A 19 -0.27 2.19 8.83
CA LEU A 19 0.00 0.85 8.33
C LEU A 19 0.36 -0.13 9.44
N ARG A 20 0.62 0.35 10.68
CA ARG A 20 0.71 -0.54 11.86
C ARG A 20 -0.65 -1.11 12.26
N PHE A 21 -1.73 -0.42 11.92
CA PHE A 21 -3.09 -0.79 12.30
C PHE A 21 -3.91 -1.32 11.13
N LEU A 22 -3.65 -0.79 9.93
CA LEU A 22 -4.41 -1.04 8.71
C LEU A 22 -3.56 -1.86 7.74
N GLN A 23 -4.21 -2.79 7.06
CA GLN A 23 -3.67 -3.53 5.92
C GLN A 23 -4.62 -3.39 4.76
N LEU A 24 -4.09 -3.05 3.59
CA LEU A 24 -4.84 -3.02 2.34
C LEU A 24 -4.70 -4.36 1.62
N ASP A 25 -5.83 -4.94 1.21
CA ASP A 25 -5.85 -6.07 0.30
C ASP A 25 -5.43 -5.62 -1.11
N LEU A 26 -4.56 -6.38 -1.76
CA LEU A 26 -4.10 -6.10 -3.13
C LEU A 26 -4.80 -6.94 -4.19
N VAL A 27 -5.60 -7.91 -3.74
CA VAL A 27 -6.57 -8.61 -4.57
C VAL A 27 -7.91 -7.91 -4.38
N TRP A 28 -8.73 -7.88 -5.43
CA TRP A 28 -10.07 -7.30 -5.38
C TRP A 28 -10.76 -7.64 -4.05
N PRO A 29 -11.28 -6.66 -3.28
CA PRO A 29 -11.73 -5.33 -3.71
C PRO A 29 -10.86 -4.11 -3.32
N PHE A 30 -9.58 -4.27 -2.95
CA PHE A 30 -8.72 -3.15 -2.49
C PHE A 30 -9.21 -2.44 -1.22
N TRP A 31 -9.67 -3.23 -0.26
CA TRP A 31 -10.17 -2.77 1.03
C TRP A 31 -9.08 -2.70 2.09
N PHE A 32 -9.23 -1.75 3.00
CA PHE A 32 -8.51 -1.74 4.26
C PHE A 32 -9.18 -2.64 5.29
N HIS A 33 -8.36 -3.38 6.02
CA HIS A 33 -8.74 -4.25 7.11
C HIS A 33 -7.88 -3.99 8.35
N PRO A 34 -8.39 -4.24 9.56
CA PRO A 34 -7.56 -4.27 10.76
C PRO A 34 -6.47 -5.33 10.66
N ARG A 35 -5.23 -4.95 10.95
CA ARG A 35 -4.09 -5.89 11.05
C ARG A 35 -4.10 -6.71 12.32
N ALA A 36 -4.53 -6.10 13.41
CA ALA A 36 -4.51 -6.74 14.72
C ALA A 36 -5.64 -7.77 14.83
N GLN A 37 -5.47 -8.75 15.71
CA GLN A 37 -6.52 -9.72 16.02
C GLN A 37 -7.73 -9.02 16.67
N ARG A 38 -8.91 -9.62 16.50
CA ARG A 38 -10.15 -9.15 17.13
C ARG A 38 -9.98 -9.01 18.65
N ASN A 39 -10.80 -8.15 19.27
CA ASN A 39 -10.86 -7.93 20.72
C ASN A 39 -9.64 -7.24 21.36
N CYS A 40 -8.76 -6.61 20.58
CA CYS A 40 -7.72 -5.73 21.11
C CYS A 40 -7.94 -4.26 20.74
N LEU A 41 -7.28 -3.35 21.46
CA LEU A 41 -7.40 -1.91 21.22
C LEU A 41 -6.96 -1.52 19.80
N ALA A 42 -5.90 -2.13 19.27
CA ALA A 42 -5.41 -1.84 17.93
C ALA A 42 -6.45 -2.21 16.86
N PHE A 43 -7.16 -3.33 17.03
CA PHE A 43 -8.26 -3.72 16.16
C PHE A 43 -9.42 -2.73 16.25
N ALA A 44 -9.82 -2.34 17.46
CA ALA A 44 -10.90 -1.37 17.66
C ALA A 44 -10.59 -0.02 16.99
N ARG A 45 -9.35 0.47 17.14
CA ARG A 45 -8.87 1.71 16.49
C ARG A 45 -8.90 1.60 14.96
N ALA A 46 -8.42 0.49 14.41
CA ALA A 46 -8.42 0.24 12.98
C ALA A 46 -9.84 0.18 12.41
N ALA A 47 -10.71 -0.64 13.01
CA ALA A 47 -12.10 -0.80 12.58
C ALA A 47 -12.87 0.52 12.66
N TYR A 48 -12.72 1.25 13.77
CA TYR A 48 -13.32 2.57 13.95
C TYR A 48 -12.83 3.56 12.90
N THR A 49 -11.52 3.60 12.62
CA THR A 49 -10.94 4.50 11.62
C THR A 49 -11.43 4.20 10.21
N ILE A 50 -11.49 2.91 9.82
CA ILE A 50 -12.01 2.48 8.51
C ILE A 50 -13.45 2.95 8.33
N GLU A 51 -14.28 2.77 9.36
CA GLU A 51 -15.71 3.09 9.32
C GLU A 51 -15.93 4.61 9.30
N VAL A 52 -15.37 5.34 10.25
CA VAL A 52 -15.57 6.79 10.39
C VAL A 52 -15.04 7.54 9.17
N LEU A 53 -13.86 7.14 8.67
CA LEU A 53 -13.31 7.73 7.46
C LEU A 53 -13.89 7.10 6.20
N LYS A 54 -14.78 6.10 6.26
CA LYS A 54 -15.37 5.45 5.08
C LYS A 54 -14.30 5.02 4.07
N LEU A 55 -13.22 4.41 4.54
CA LEU A 55 -12.05 4.11 3.69
C LEU A 55 -12.36 3.08 2.59
N ASN A 56 -13.40 2.27 2.77
CA ASN A 56 -13.79 1.19 1.85
C ASN A 56 -15.09 1.47 1.08
N HIS A 57 -15.77 2.60 1.35
CA HIS A 57 -17.08 2.91 0.78
C HIS A 57 -17.05 4.07 -0.22
N ARG A 58 -15.87 4.64 -0.46
CA ARG A 58 -15.68 5.74 -1.42
C ARG A 58 -15.07 5.17 -2.69
N ASP A 59 -15.88 5.05 -3.75
CA ASP A 59 -15.46 4.46 -5.03
C ASP A 59 -14.19 5.10 -5.60
N THR A 60 -14.04 6.42 -5.43
CA THR A 60 -12.83 7.14 -5.84
C THR A 60 -11.57 6.63 -5.16
N LEU A 61 -11.64 6.23 -3.88
CA LEU A 61 -10.50 5.66 -3.15
C LEU A 61 -10.21 4.22 -3.59
N LEU A 62 -11.25 3.44 -3.86
CA LEU A 62 -11.09 2.06 -4.36
C LEU A 62 -10.44 2.07 -5.74
N ASN A 63 -10.98 2.87 -6.66
CA ASN A 63 -10.47 3.02 -8.02
C ASN A 63 -9.03 3.57 -8.01
N ALA A 64 -8.71 4.52 -7.12
CA ALA A 64 -7.35 5.04 -7.00
C ALA A 64 -6.35 3.97 -6.55
N ARG A 65 -6.73 3.08 -5.61
CA ARG A 65 -5.85 1.98 -5.14
C ARG A 65 -5.66 0.93 -6.20
N GLU A 66 -6.73 0.52 -6.88
CA GLU A 66 -6.66 -0.43 -7.98
C GLU A 66 -5.79 0.12 -9.12
N SER A 67 -6.02 1.38 -9.52
CA SER A 67 -5.21 2.04 -10.55
C SER A 67 -3.74 2.11 -10.13
N ALA A 68 -3.44 2.46 -8.88
CA ALA A 68 -2.07 2.50 -8.39
C ALA A 68 -1.41 1.11 -8.41
N TYR A 69 -2.11 0.05 -8.00
CA TYR A 69 -1.58 -1.32 -8.08
C TYR A 69 -1.17 -1.68 -9.51
N ARG A 70 -2.07 -1.43 -10.47
CA ARG A 70 -1.83 -1.69 -11.89
C ARG A 70 -0.66 -0.86 -12.42
N SER A 71 -0.59 0.42 -12.06
CA SER A 71 0.50 1.31 -12.47
C SER A 71 1.85 0.88 -11.90
N TYR A 72 1.92 0.52 -10.61
CA TYR A 72 3.17 0.07 -9.99
C TYR A 72 3.67 -1.21 -10.64
N ARG A 73 2.76 -2.15 -10.90
CA ARG A 73 3.08 -3.37 -11.63
C ARG A 73 3.61 -3.08 -13.04
N ALA A 74 2.94 -2.20 -13.78
CA ALA A 74 3.33 -1.83 -15.14
C ALA A 74 4.74 -1.22 -15.20
N HIS A 75 5.04 -0.26 -14.30
CA HIS A 75 6.36 0.35 -14.25
C HIS A 75 7.46 -0.62 -13.81
N LEU A 76 7.17 -1.53 -12.87
CA LEU A 76 8.14 -2.55 -12.48
C LEU A 76 8.45 -3.50 -13.65
N THR A 77 7.43 -3.89 -14.42
CA THR A 77 7.61 -4.68 -15.64
C THR A 77 8.41 -3.92 -16.69
N GLU A 78 8.10 -2.64 -16.92
CA GLU A 78 8.83 -1.78 -17.87
C GLU A 78 10.31 -1.66 -17.50
N TYR A 79 10.62 -1.43 -16.22
CA TYR A 79 11.98 -1.44 -15.71
C TYR A 79 12.68 -2.78 -15.96
N LEU A 80 12.03 -3.90 -15.64
CA LEU A 80 12.58 -5.24 -15.84
C LEU A 80 12.88 -5.50 -17.32
N GLU A 81 11.97 -5.15 -18.23
CA GLU A 81 12.16 -5.32 -19.66
C GLU A 81 13.30 -4.45 -20.20
N ALA A 82 13.38 -3.18 -19.78
CA ALA A 82 14.45 -2.27 -20.15
C ALA A 82 15.82 -2.79 -19.67
N ARG A 83 15.87 -3.27 -18.42
CA ARG A 83 17.08 -3.84 -17.81
C ARG A 83 17.53 -5.10 -18.54
N ASP A 84 16.60 -6.02 -18.84
CA ASP A 84 16.90 -7.27 -19.53
C ASP A 84 17.38 -7.03 -20.98
N LYS A 85 16.90 -5.95 -21.61
CA LYS A 85 17.39 -5.45 -22.92
C LYS A 85 18.70 -4.66 -22.83
N ARG A 86 19.31 -4.56 -21.64
CA ARG A 86 20.54 -3.79 -21.38
C ARG A 86 20.43 -2.32 -21.80
N ALA A 87 19.30 -1.70 -21.50
CA ALA A 87 19.13 -0.26 -21.72
C ALA A 87 20.18 0.54 -20.95
N ALA A 88 20.43 1.78 -21.40
CA ALA A 88 21.38 2.68 -20.75
C ALA A 88 21.02 2.95 -19.29
N THR A 89 22.02 3.10 -18.43
CA THR A 89 21.84 3.34 -16.99
C THR A 89 20.96 4.57 -16.71
N ASP A 90 21.13 5.65 -17.47
CA ASP A 90 20.31 6.86 -17.32
C ASP A 90 18.82 6.59 -17.58
N HIS A 91 18.50 5.72 -18.54
CA HIS A 91 17.13 5.34 -18.81
C HIS A 91 16.53 4.51 -17.67
N LEU A 92 17.30 3.56 -17.13
CA LEU A 92 16.86 2.77 -15.97
C LEU A 92 16.63 3.67 -14.75
N GLN A 93 17.49 4.67 -14.52
CA GLN A 93 17.32 5.63 -13.44
C GLN A 93 16.06 6.48 -13.64
N GLN A 94 15.77 6.93 -14.86
CA GLN A 94 14.53 7.66 -15.15
C GLN A 94 13.27 6.84 -14.82
N LEU A 95 13.29 5.53 -15.08
CA LEU A 95 12.19 4.63 -14.72
C LEU A 95 12.04 4.52 -13.20
N VAL A 96 13.14 4.37 -12.46
CA VAL A 96 13.14 4.37 -10.98
C VAL A 96 12.63 5.71 -10.43
N ASP A 97 13.06 6.83 -10.99
CA ASP A 97 12.63 8.17 -10.57
C ASP A 97 11.14 8.41 -10.86
N ALA A 98 10.63 7.90 -11.99
CA ALA A 98 9.20 7.93 -12.30
C ALA A 98 8.42 7.11 -11.26
N PHE A 99 8.92 5.92 -10.93
CA PHE A 99 8.35 5.01 -9.94
C PHE A 99 8.25 5.66 -8.55
N GLN A 100 9.32 6.28 -8.06
CA GLN A 100 9.36 6.91 -6.73
C GLN A 100 8.46 8.15 -6.61
N ARG A 101 8.14 8.80 -7.74
CA ARG A 101 7.22 9.94 -7.83
C ARG A 101 5.75 9.54 -7.91
N MET A 102 5.44 8.25 -8.03
CA MET A 102 4.07 7.77 -8.08
C MET A 102 3.33 8.05 -6.77
N ASN A 103 2.03 8.35 -6.91
CA ASN A 103 1.12 8.54 -5.80
C ASN A 103 0.74 7.19 -5.16
N GLN A 104 0.03 7.26 -4.02
CA GLN A 104 -0.50 6.08 -3.33
C GLN A 104 0.59 5.12 -2.81
N ARG A 105 1.63 5.66 -2.17
CA ARG A 105 2.74 4.90 -1.56
C ARG A 105 2.28 3.77 -0.63
N THR A 106 1.10 3.88 -0.02
CA THR A 106 0.50 2.78 0.74
C THR A 106 0.36 1.51 -0.10
N VAL A 107 -0.11 1.61 -1.34
CA VAL A 107 -0.24 0.45 -2.24
C VAL A 107 1.11 -0.19 -2.50
N TRP A 108 2.14 0.62 -2.71
CA TRP A 108 3.51 0.13 -2.91
C TRP A 108 4.04 -0.61 -1.69
N HIS A 109 3.90 -0.03 -0.50
CA HIS A 109 4.30 -0.69 0.74
C HIS A 109 3.54 -2.00 0.97
N GLU A 110 2.27 -2.07 0.58
CA GLU A 110 1.55 -3.35 0.59
C GLU A 110 2.08 -4.34 -0.42
N MET A 111 2.49 -3.89 -1.62
CA MET A 111 3.05 -4.79 -2.62
C MET A 111 4.35 -5.39 -2.11
N GLN A 112 5.24 -4.57 -1.55
CA GLN A 112 6.47 -5.02 -0.91
C GLN A 112 6.18 -6.00 0.24
N ARG A 113 5.21 -5.68 1.11
CA ARG A 113 4.88 -6.52 2.28
C ARG A 113 4.24 -7.85 1.90
N GLN A 114 3.37 -7.85 0.89
CA GLN A 114 2.54 -9.01 0.51
C GLN A 114 3.11 -9.81 -0.66
N GLN A 115 4.27 -9.43 -1.21
CA GLN A 115 4.87 -10.14 -2.35
C GLN A 115 5.01 -11.64 -2.13
N GLY A 116 5.34 -12.06 -0.89
CA GLY A 116 5.48 -13.48 -0.56
C GLY A 116 4.16 -14.26 -0.60
N GLN A 117 3.01 -13.58 -0.59
CA GLN A 117 1.68 -14.19 -0.57
C GLN A 117 0.98 -14.12 -1.93
N ILE A 118 1.41 -13.21 -2.81
CA ILE A 118 0.80 -12.97 -4.12
C ILE A 118 1.78 -13.44 -5.20
N ALA A 119 1.45 -14.53 -5.89
CA ALA A 119 2.34 -15.19 -6.85
C ALA A 119 2.86 -14.24 -7.95
N GLU A 120 2.00 -13.36 -8.47
CA GLU A 120 2.37 -12.35 -9.47
C GLU A 120 3.43 -11.38 -8.93
N LEU A 121 3.25 -10.87 -7.71
CA LEU A 121 4.21 -9.97 -7.08
C LEU A 121 5.51 -10.69 -6.75
N ARG A 122 5.44 -11.92 -6.24
CA ARG A 122 6.62 -12.74 -5.98
C ARG A 122 7.50 -12.84 -7.22
N ALA A 123 6.94 -13.20 -8.36
CA ALA A 123 7.67 -13.33 -9.61
C ALA A 123 8.34 -12.02 -10.07
N LEU A 124 7.69 -10.87 -9.81
CA LEU A 124 8.26 -9.56 -10.13
C LEU A 124 9.41 -9.19 -9.19
N PHE A 125 9.24 -9.36 -7.89
CA PHE A 125 10.25 -9.01 -6.89
C PHE A 125 11.42 -9.99 -6.85
N GLU A 126 11.25 -11.25 -7.26
CA GLU A 126 12.37 -12.17 -7.48
C GLU A 126 13.27 -11.71 -8.64
N ARG A 127 12.69 -11.07 -9.67
CA ARG A 127 13.44 -10.51 -10.79
C ARG A 127 14.05 -9.14 -10.46
N ALA A 128 13.39 -8.34 -9.63
CA ALA A 128 13.88 -7.03 -9.18
C ALA A 128 13.91 -6.95 -7.65
N PRO A 129 14.81 -7.69 -6.97
CA PRO A 129 14.94 -7.63 -5.52
C PRO A 129 15.35 -6.24 -5.04
N GLU A 130 16.04 -5.45 -5.87
CA GLU A 130 16.37 -4.06 -5.60
C GLU A 130 15.14 -3.18 -5.38
N ALA A 131 13.98 -3.52 -5.95
CA ALA A 131 12.76 -2.76 -5.76
C ALA A 131 12.21 -2.84 -4.32
N LEU A 132 12.64 -3.80 -3.51
CA LEU A 132 12.25 -3.88 -2.10
C LEU A 132 12.82 -2.73 -1.25
N SER A 133 13.81 -2.00 -1.76
CA SER A 133 14.41 -0.84 -1.09
C SER A 133 14.04 0.51 -1.70
N TRP A 134 13.17 0.54 -2.72
CA TRP A 134 12.66 1.77 -3.35
C TRP A 134 11.49 2.39 -2.58
#